data_AF-A0AA41VE30-F1
#
_entry.id   AF-A0AA41VE30-F1
#
_cell.length_a   1.000
_cell.length_b   1.000
_cell.length_c   1.000
_cell.angle_alpha   90.00
_cell.angle_beta   90.00
_cell.angle_gamma   90.00
#
_symmetry.space_group_name_H-M   'P 1'
#
loop_
_entity.id
_entity.type
_entity.pdbx_description
1 polymer ?
#
loop_
_entity_poly.entity_id
_entity_poly.type
_entity_poly.pdbx_seq_one_letter_code
_entity_poly.pdbx_strand_id
1 'polypeptide(L)'
;MAVDSETREERKRKAQMELKDLRAGVRDLLEKESLQSKDLSGVLTKYVLFLNRMPIQCYENKSDVVVDLDILKELGRICEHESDKAKQKYFERLFSSVYALRKKAMMQLKLRGILESPDGTPDAFREKCSELLEDSDWDDIIKDTNYMEKEWKTQADETNENVAHLLIDTIEADPINVNDPDQVKRQFTSYSDKVTKFSRDMNENLSMCVEAPKKCQSVKKLVRFLEKSCSSYFIPADDIKVDKASQEVHCSIQSEDGGRADKGSRDVHCSMQSKDGGR
;
A
#
# COMPACT_ATOMS: atom_id res chain seq x y z
N MET A 1 0.17 19.88 -48.00
CA MET A 1 -0.67 19.67 -46.81
C MET A 1 -1.18 18.23 -46.61
N ALA A 2 -1.01 17.29 -47.55
CA ALA A 2 -1.45 15.90 -47.38
C ALA A 2 -0.48 15.00 -46.56
N VAL A 3 0.83 15.23 -46.66
CA VAL A 3 1.90 14.42 -46.04
C VAL A 3 1.87 14.45 -44.50
N ASP A 4 1.43 15.56 -43.89
CA ASP A 4 1.27 15.68 -42.43
C ASP A 4 0.07 14.89 -41.89
N SER A 5 -0.95 14.64 -42.71
CA SER A 5 -2.15 13.90 -42.29
C SER A 5 -1.93 12.39 -42.26
N GLU A 6 -1.21 11.86 -43.26
CA GLU A 6 -0.86 10.44 -43.36
C GLU A 6 0.06 10.01 -42.21
N THR A 7 1.04 10.85 -41.86
CA THR A 7 1.94 10.55 -40.74
C THR A 7 1.26 10.65 -39.38
N ARG A 8 0.15 11.40 -39.26
CA ARG A 8 -0.63 11.51 -38.02
C ARG A 8 -1.52 10.29 -37.78
N GLU A 9 -2.20 9.81 -38.83
CA GLU A 9 -3.00 8.58 -38.77
C GLU A 9 -2.14 7.34 -38.51
N GLU A 10 -0.97 7.23 -39.15
CA GLU A 10 -0.05 6.11 -38.91
C GLU A 10 0.48 6.10 -37.46
N ARG A 11 0.80 7.29 -36.92
CA ARG A 11 1.19 7.44 -35.51
C ARG A 11 0.07 7.04 -34.55
N LYS A 12 -1.18 7.39 -34.88
CA LYS A 12 -2.37 7.02 -34.10
C LYS A 12 -2.58 5.50 -34.10
N ARG A 13 -2.52 4.84 -35.26
CA ARG A 13 -2.62 3.37 -35.38
C ARG A 13 -1.54 2.65 -34.60
N LYS A 14 -0.30 3.13 -34.67
CA LYS A 14 0.80 2.55 -33.90
C LYS A 14 0.56 2.65 -32.39
N ALA A 15 0.11 3.82 -31.92
CA ALA A 15 -0.24 4.03 -30.52
C ALA A 15 -1.41 3.13 -30.06
N GLN A 16 -2.40 2.91 -30.92
CA GLN A 16 -3.53 2.01 -30.64
C GLN A 16 -3.09 0.56 -30.49
N MET A 17 -2.22 0.07 -31.38
CA MET A 17 -1.66 -1.29 -31.26
C MET A 17 -0.85 -1.44 -29.98
N GLU A 18 0.04 -0.48 -29.68
CA GLU A 18 0.84 -0.52 -28.45
C GLU A 18 -0.04 -0.50 -27.20
N LEU A 19 -1.12 0.30 -27.18
CA LEU A 19 -2.07 0.32 -26.07
C LEU A 19 -2.80 -1.02 -25.93
N LYS A 20 -3.21 -1.65 -27.03
CA LYS A 20 -3.86 -2.96 -27.02
C LYS A 20 -2.95 -4.04 -26.46
N ASP A 21 -1.68 -4.05 -26.87
CA ASP A 21 -0.68 -4.99 -26.37
C ASP A 21 -0.40 -4.78 -24.88
N LEU A 22 -0.28 -3.52 -24.45
CA LEU A 22 -0.11 -3.17 -23.04
C LEU A 22 -1.34 -3.59 -22.21
N ARG A 23 -2.57 -3.35 -22.69
CA ARG A 23 -3.80 -3.80 -22.02
C ARG A 23 -3.84 -5.31 -21.82
N ALA A 24 -3.54 -6.07 -22.87
CA ALA A 24 -3.50 -7.53 -22.80
C ALA A 24 -2.45 -7.99 -21.78
N GLY A 25 -1.24 -7.43 -21.85
CA GLY A 25 -0.17 -7.74 -20.90
C GLY A 25 -0.55 -7.40 -19.45
N VAL A 26 -1.24 -6.29 -19.20
CA VAL A 26 -1.69 -5.92 -17.85
C VAL A 26 -2.81 -6.83 -17.36
N ARG A 27 -3.81 -7.16 -18.18
CA ARG A 27 -4.90 -8.07 -17.79
C ARG A 27 -4.39 -9.46 -17.45
N ASP A 28 -3.52 -10.02 -18.29
CA ASP A 28 -2.91 -11.33 -18.06
C ASP A 28 -2.15 -11.37 -16.72
N LEU A 29 -1.56 -10.25 -16.31
CA LEU A 29 -0.85 -10.13 -15.03
C LEU A 29 -1.82 -9.97 -13.84
N LEU A 30 -2.92 -9.25 -14.02
CA LEU A 30 -3.97 -9.11 -13.01
C LEU A 30 -4.68 -10.46 -12.75
N GLU A 31 -4.98 -11.22 -13.80
CA GLU A 31 -5.68 -12.52 -13.71
C GLU A 31 -4.83 -13.61 -13.05
N LYS A 32 -3.51 -13.53 -13.15
CA LYS A 32 -2.62 -14.54 -12.56
C LYS A 32 -2.51 -14.44 -11.04
N GLU A 33 -3.12 -13.44 -10.39
CA GLU A 33 -3.06 -13.11 -8.93
C GLU A 33 -1.64 -13.06 -8.31
N SER A 34 -0.61 -13.26 -9.12
CA SER A 34 0.79 -13.35 -8.77
C SER A 34 1.43 -11.97 -8.97
N LEU A 35 1.06 -11.06 -8.08
CA LEU A 35 1.61 -9.70 -8.02
C LEU A 35 3.07 -9.65 -7.54
N GLN A 36 3.76 -10.80 -7.44
CA GLN A 36 5.07 -10.91 -6.81
C GLN A 36 6.27 -10.77 -7.75
N SER A 37 6.08 -10.52 -9.05
CA SER A 37 7.21 -10.48 -10.00
C SER A 37 7.74 -9.06 -10.27
N LYS A 38 9.07 -8.93 -10.39
CA LYS A 38 9.74 -7.74 -10.95
C LYS A 38 9.22 -7.37 -12.35
N ASP A 39 8.68 -8.34 -13.10
CA ASP A 39 8.11 -8.14 -14.43
C ASP A 39 6.81 -7.32 -14.40
N LEU A 40 6.06 -7.42 -13.30
CA LEU A 40 4.84 -6.64 -13.05
C LEU A 40 5.14 -5.14 -13.00
N SER A 41 6.23 -4.75 -12.33
CA SER A 41 6.66 -3.35 -12.26
C SER A 41 7.00 -2.80 -13.65
N GLY A 42 7.56 -3.61 -14.54
CA GLY A 42 7.96 -3.17 -15.88
C GLY A 42 6.76 -2.89 -16.80
N VAL A 43 5.84 -3.84 -16.90
CA VAL A 43 4.67 -3.74 -17.79
C VAL A 43 3.68 -2.70 -17.27
N LEU A 44 3.41 -2.67 -15.95
CA LEU A 44 2.53 -1.68 -15.33
C LEU A 44 3.09 -0.26 -15.44
N THR A 45 4.39 -0.09 -15.22
CA THR A 45 5.03 1.23 -15.37
C THR A 45 4.95 1.69 -16.83
N LYS A 46 5.21 0.81 -17.81
CA LYS A 46 5.07 1.14 -19.23
C LYS A 46 3.64 1.54 -19.58
N TYR A 47 2.64 0.80 -19.11
CA TYR A 47 1.24 1.12 -19.34
C TYR A 47 0.83 2.48 -18.74
N VAL A 48 1.17 2.73 -17.47
CA VAL A 48 0.87 4.02 -16.80
C VAL A 48 1.63 5.18 -17.47
N LEU A 49 2.88 4.98 -17.87
CA LEU A 49 3.65 6.01 -18.60
C LEU A 49 3.07 6.27 -19.99
N PHE A 50 2.64 5.22 -20.70
CA PHE A 50 2.03 5.34 -22.01
C PHE A 50 0.77 6.19 -21.95
N LEU A 51 -0.14 5.87 -21.01
CA LEU A 51 -1.38 6.63 -20.81
C LEU A 51 -1.14 8.07 -20.35
N ASN A 52 -0.09 8.33 -19.55
CA ASN A 52 0.30 9.69 -19.19
C ASN A 52 0.84 10.50 -20.39
N ARG A 53 1.43 9.85 -21.40
CA ARG A 53 2.01 10.49 -22.59
C ARG A 53 1.01 10.69 -23.73
N MET A 54 -0.03 9.85 -23.81
CA MET A 54 -0.97 9.80 -24.93
C MET A 54 -2.43 9.85 -24.45
N PRO A 55 -2.89 10.88 -23.70
CA PRO A 55 -3.95 10.64 -22.73
C PRO A 55 -5.37 10.49 -23.30
N ILE A 56 -5.60 10.76 -24.59
CA ILE A 56 -6.93 10.67 -25.24
C ILE A 56 -6.84 10.33 -26.73
N GLN A 57 -5.76 10.77 -27.40
CA GLN A 57 -5.63 10.70 -28.86
C GLN A 57 -5.53 9.27 -29.42
N CYS A 58 -5.23 8.29 -28.57
CA CYS A 58 -5.13 6.88 -28.93
C CYS A 58 -6.47 6.11 -28.82
N TYR A 59 -7.53 6.69 -28.25
CA TYR A 59 -8.81 6.00 -28.12
C TYR A 59 -9.66 6.11 -29.38
N GLU A 60 -10.33 5.03 -29.78
CA GLU A 60 -11.31 5.07 -30.88
C GLU A 60 -12.71 5.40 -30.38
N ASN A 61 -13.09 4.85 -29.22
CA ASN A 61 -14.46 4.90 -28.73
C ASN A 61 -14.52 4.99 -27.19
N LYS A 62 -15.71 5.30 -26.65
CA LYS A 62 -15.88 5.46 -25.19
C LYS A 62 -15.53 4.18 -24.43
N SER A 63 -15.85 3.02 -25.03
CA SER A 63 -15.59 1.70 -24.48
C SER A 63 -14.11 1.47 -24.21
N ASP A 64 -13.21 1.98 -25.06
CA ASP A 64 -11.77 1.90 -24.83
C ASP A 64 -11.36 2.61 -23.54
N VAL A 65 -11.92 3.78 -23.28
CA VAL A 65 -11.59 4.55 -22.07
C VAL A 65 -12.16 3.88 -20.82
N VAL A 66 -13.37 3.32 -20.92
CA VAL A 66 -13.98 2.55 -19.82
C VAL A 66 -13.11 1.33 -19.47
N VAL A 67 -12.62 0.61 -20.48
CA VAL A 67 -11.69 -0.51 -20.29
C VAL A 67 -10.45 -0.10 -19.51
N ASP A 68 -9.81 1.01 -19.88
CA ASP A 68 -8.60 1.46 -19.17
C ASP A 68 -8.90 2.01 -17.78
N LEU A 69 -10.06 2.65 -17.60
CA LEU A 69 -10.53 3.07 -16.28
C LEU A 69 -10.72 1.87 -15.33
N ASP A 70 -11.30 0.77 -15.81
CA ASP A 70 -11.48 -0.44 -15.01
C ASP A 70 -10.14 -1.06 -14.62
N ILE A 71 -9.20 -1.17 -15.58
CA ILE A 71 -7.84 -1.65 -15.33
C ILE A 71 -7.13 -0.76 -14.30
N LEU A 72 -7.17 0.55 -14.47
CA LEU A 72 -6.50 1.49 -13.58
C LEU A 72 -7.12 1.56 -12.19
N LYS A 73 -8.43 1.35 -12.06
CA LYS A 73 -9.09 1.25 -10.74
C LYS A 73 -8.63 0.03 -9.99
N GLU A 74 -8.51 -1.11 -10.67
CA GLU A 74 -7.98 -2.34 -10.07
C GLU A 74 -6.51 -2.20 -9.68
N LEU A 75 -5.69 -1.64 -10.57
CA LEU A 75 -4.30 -1.29 -10.24
C LEU A 75 -4.19 -0.31 -9.08
N GLY A 76 -5.13 0.64 -9.00
CA GLY A 76 -5.23 1.58 -7.88
C GLY A 76 -5.36 0.86 -6.54
N ARG A 77 -6.28 -0.10 -6.44
CA ARG A 77 -6.49 -0.93 -5.23
C ARG A 77 -5.25 -1.73 -4.87
N ILE A 78 -4.60 -2.34 -5.86
CA ILE A 78 -3.37 -3.11 -5.65
C ILE A 78 -2.25 -2.20 -5.13
N CYS A 79 -2.03 -1.05 -5.76
CA CYS A 79 -1.00 -0.10 -5.32
C CYS A 79 -1.30 0.50 -3.94
N GLU A 80 -2.56 0.68 -3.57
CA GLU A 80 -2.96 1.06 -2.20
C GLU A 80 -2.54 -0.03 -1.21
N HIS A 81 -2.92 -1.28 -1.47
CA HIS A 81 -2.55 -2.41 -0.63
C HIS A 81 -1.03 -2.60 -0.49
N GLU A 82 -0.28 -2.44 -1.59
CA GLU A 82 1.18 -2.48 -1.56
C GLU A 82 1.79 -1.32 -0.78
N SER A 83 1.24 -0.12 -0.92
CA SER A 83 1.64 1.06 -0.16
C SER A 83 1.47 0.83 1.33
N ASP A 84 0.31 0.33 1.75
CA ASP A 84 0.01 0.09 3.17
C ASP A 84 0.88 -1.03 3.73
N LYS A 85 1.04 -2.14 2.99
CA LYS A 85 1.99 -3.21 3.37
C LYS A 85 3.43 -2.72 3.47
N ALA A 86 3.88 -1.84 2.58
CA ALA A 86 5.23 -1.31 2.61
C ALA A 86 5.47 -0.43 3.85
N LYS A 87 4.49 0.40 4.20
CA LYS A 87 4.52 1.21 5.44
C LYS A 87 4.49 0.35 6.69
N GLN A 88 3.59 -0.63 6.76
CA GLN A 88 3.54 -1.56 7.87
C GLN A 88 4.90 -2.26 8.07
N LYS A 89 5.47 -2.83 7.00
CA LYS A 89 6.80 -3.46 7.06
C LYS A 89 7.90 -2.50 7.49
N TYR A 90 7.84 -1.24 7.05
CA TYR A 90 8.79 -0.22 7.43
C TYR A 90 8.75 0.05 8.95
N PHE A 91 7.56 0.27 9.51
CA PHE A 91 7.39 0.43 10.95
C PHE A 91 7.77 -0.83 11.74
N GLU A 92 7.37 -2.02 11.28
CA GLU A 92 7.77 -3.31 11.86
C GLU A 92 9.29 -3.43 12.01
N ARG A 93 10.03 -2.99 10.98
CA ARG A 93 11.49 -3.01 10.99
C ARG A 93 12.07 -1.96 11.93
N LEU A 94 11.53 -0.74 11.93
CA LEU A 94 11.94 0.33 12.84
C LEU A 94 11.83 -0.11 14.31
N PHE A 95 10.65 -0.59 14.72
CA PHE A 95 10.41 -1.04 16.09
C PHE A 95 11.28 -2.24 16.47
N SER A 96 11.41 -3.22 15.57
CA SER A 96 12.29 -4.39 15.79
C SER A 96 13.75 -4.00 16.03
N SER A 97 14.23 -2.96 15.34
CA SER A 97 15.60 -2.45 15.49
C SER A 97 15.82 -1.77 16.83
N VAL A 98 14.95 -0.83 17.16
CA VAL A 98 14.99 -0.11 18.42
C VAL A 98 14.91 -1.09 19.59
N TYR A 99 14.07 -2.12 19.48
CA TYR A 99 14.00 -3.20 20.47
C TYR A 99 15.34 -3.94 20.62
N ALA A 100 15.95 -4.37 19.51
CA ALA A 100 17.23 -5.08 19.54
C ALA A 100 18.36 -4.21 20.11
N LEU A 101 18.40 -2.93 19.76
CA LEU A 101 19.37 -1.97 20.25
C LEU A 101 19.20 -1.70 21.75
N ARG A 102 17.96 -1.52 22.22
CA ARG A 102 17.66 -1.32 23.65
C ARG A 102 18.03 -2.57 24.46
N LYS A 103 17.70 -3.77 23.97
CA LYS A 103 18.13 -5.04 24.60
C LYS A 103 19.64 -5.15 24.71
N LYS A 104 20.38 -4.82 23.63
CA LYS A 104 21.85 -4.79 23.65
C LYS A 104 22.37 -3.82 24.72
N ALA A 105 21.84 -2.59 24.77
CA ALA A 105 22.24 -1.58 25.74
C ALA A 105 21.95 -2.00 27.19
N MET A 106 20.77 -2.57 27.46
CA MET A 106 20.43 -3.09 28.79
C MET A 106 21.34 -4.24 29.22
N MET A 107 21.70 -5.14 28.29
CA MET A 107 22.65 -6.22 28.56
C MET A 107 24.05 -5.69 28.86
N GLN A 108 24.51 -4.67 28.12
CA GLN A 108 25.81 -4.02 28.33
C GLN A 108 25.90 -3.39 29.72
N LEU A 109 24.88 -2.61 30.13
CA LEU A 109 24.82 -2.00 31.46
C LEU A 109 24.77 -3.04 32.57
N LYS A 110 23.95 -4.09 32.41
CA LYS A 110 23.83 -5.16 33.40
C LYS A 110 25.14 -5.95 33.54
N LEU A 111 25.80 -6.26 32.43
CA LEU A 111 27.09 -6.94 32.43
C LEU A 111 28.16 -6.07 33.10
N ARG A 112 28.22 -4.78 32.78
CA ARG A 112 29.13 -3.82 33.42
C ARG A 112 28.94 -3.82 34.94
N GLY A 113 27.70 -3.71 35.43
CA GLY A 113 27.41 -3.76 36.87
C GLY A 113 27.83 -5.07 37.55
N ILE A 114 27.69 -6.22 36.88
CA ILE A 114 28.16 -7.52 37.40
C ILE A 114 29.68 -7.59 37.46
N LEU A 115 30.37 -7.06 36.45
CA LEU A 115 31.83 -7.08 36.35
C LEU A 115 32.49 -6.10 37.32
N GLU A 116 31.84 -4.96 37.59
CA GLU A 116 32.27 -3.96 38.57
C GLU A 116 31.89 -4.35 40.02
N SER A 117 30.97 -5.31 40.19
CA SER A 117 30.60 -5.81 41.52
C SER A 117 31.81 -6.45 42.21
N PRO A 118 32.16 -6.00 43.44
CA PRO A 118 33.28 -6.54 44.18
C PRO A 118 33.05 -7.99 44.64
N ASP A 119 31.80 -8.41 44.84
CA ASP A 119 31.46 -9.71 45.44
C ASP A 119 30.73 -10.63 44.46
N GLY A 120 31.11 -11.92 44.47
CA GLY A 120 30.32 -13.02 43.90
C GLY A 120 30.50 -13.32 42.40
N THR A 121 31.24 -12.51 41.64
CA THR A 121 31.48 -12.75 40.20
C THR A 121 32.75 -13.58 39.99
N PRO A 122 32.68 -14.79 39.38
CA PRO A 122 33.84 -15.63 39.12
C PRO A 122 34.88 -15.00 38.17
N ASP A 123 36.17 -15.20 38.44
CA ASP A 123 37.25 -14.62 37.60
C ASP A 123 37.18 -15.09 36.15
N ALA A 124 36.88 -16.37 35.91
CA ALA A 124 36.70 -16.91 34.55
C ALA A 124 35.52 -16.27 33.80
N PHE A 125 34.48 -15.82 34.52
CA PHE A 125 33.39 -15.05 33.93
C PHE A 125 33.87 -13.64 33.57
N ARG A 126 34.62 -12.99 34.47
CA ARG A 126 35.19 -11.66 34.20
C ARG A 126 36.08 -11.67 32.98
N GLU A 127 37.02 -12.62 32.90
CA GLU A 127 37.93 -12.77 31.76
C GLU A 127 37.16 -12.92 30.44
N LYS A 128 36.21 -13.86 30.39
CA LYS A 128 35.45 -14.16 29.15
C LYS A 128 34.47 -13.08 28.72
N CYS A 129 33.91 -12.31 29.65
CA CYS A 129 32.85 -11.34 29.35
C CYS A 129 33.33 -9.89 29.30
N SER A 130 34.52 -9.57 29.81
CA SER A 130 35.07 -8.20 29.72
C SER A 130 35.27 -7.77 28.27
N GLU A 131 35.64 -8.71 27.39
CA GLU A 131 35.80 -8.47 25.95
C GLU A 131 34.49 -8.12 25.22
N LEU A 132 33.33 -8.36 25.85
CA LEU A 132 32.02 -8.06 25.27
C LEU A 132 31.57 -6.62 25.55
N LEU A 133 32.22 -5.93 26.49
CA LEU A 133 31.89 -4.55 26.82
C LEU A 133 32.39 -3.63 25.70
N GLU A 134 31.48 -2.82 25.16
CA GLU A 134 31.85 -1.75 24.23
C GLU A 134 31.84 -0.42 24.99
N ASP A 135 32.77 0.46 24.62
CA ASP A 135 32.88 1.82 25.17
C ASP A 135 31.87 2.72 24.46
N SER A 136 30.65 2.74 24.98
CA SER A 136 29.53 3.50 24.43
C SER A 136 28.61 3.97 25.55
N ASP A 137 27.92 5.10 25.33
CA ASP A 137 26.98 5.69 26.28
C ASP A 137 25.62 4.96 26.23
N TRP A 138 25.60 3.75 26.79
CA TRP A 138 24.46 2.85 26.74
C TRP A 138 23.19 3.42 27.38
N ASP A 139 23.33 4.25 28.42
CA ASP A 139 22.19 4.95 29.03
C ASP A 139 21.54 5.95 28.06
N ASP A 140 22.35 6.68 27.29
CA ASP A 140 21.84 7.64 26.31
C ASP A 140 21.22 6.91 25.11
N ILE A 141 21.81 5.78 24.68
CA ILE A 141 21.18 4.90 23.68
C ILE A 141 19.79 4.42 24.14
N ILE A 142 19.62 4.08 25.42
CA ILE A 142 18.29 3.71 25.96
C ILE A 142 17.32 4.91 25.91
N LYS A 143 17.76 6.10 26.30
CA LYS A 143 16.92 7.32 26.23
C LYS A 143 16.51 7.66 24.80
N ASP A 144 17.46 7.64 23.87
CA ASP A 144 17.22 7.95 22.46
C ASP A 144 16.28 6.94 21.83
N THR A 145 16.47 5.65 22.10
CA THR A 145 15.57 4.60 21.60
C THR A 145 14.17 4.71 22.18
N ASN A 146 13.99 5.13 23.43
CA ASN A 146 12.68 5.41 24.02
C ASN A 146 12.01 6.62 23.34
N TYR A 147 12.78 7.68 23.07
CA TYR A 147 12.29 8.85 22.37
C TYR A 147 11.82 8.51 20.94
N MET A 148 12.65 7.80 20.17
CA MET A 148 12.33 7.38 18.80
C MET A 148 11.08 6.50 18.74
N GLU A 149 10.94 5.53 19.65
CA GLU A 149 9.74 4.68 19.72
C GLU A 149 8.47 5.52 19.93
N LYS A 150 8.53 6.53 20.81
CA LYS A 150 7.40 7.42 21.08
C LYS A 150 7.02 8.27 19.85
N GLU A 151 8.01 8.80 19.14
CA GLU A 151 7.75 9.55 17.90
C GLU A 151 7.14 8.67 16.82
N TRP A 152 7.69 7.48 16.58
CA TRP A 152 7.16 6.57 15.56
C TRP A 152 5.79 6.01 15.92
N LYS A 153 5.51 5.78 17.21
CA LYS A 153 4.17 5.43 17.68
C LYS A 153 3.16 6.53 17.32
N THR A 154 3.51 7.78 17.59
CA THR A 154 2.66 8.93 17.25
C THR A 154 2.41 8.99 15.74
N GLN A 155 3.45 8.82 14.92
CA GLN A 155 3.32 8.82 13.46
C GLN A 155 2.45 7.66 12.95
N ALA A 156 2.63 6.46 13.51
CA ALA A 156 1.87 5.29 13.09
C ALA A 156 0.37 5.43 13.46
N ASP A 157 0.08 5.94 14.66
CA ASP A 157 -1.27 6.26 15.13
C ASP A 157 -1.95 7.31 14.22
N GLU A 158 -1.24 8.40 13.86
CA GLU A 158 -1.72 9.42 12.92
C GLU A 158 -2.06 8.85 11.54
N THR A 159 -1.36 7.80 11.13
CA THR A 159 -1.59 7.11 9.85
C THR A 159 -2.59 5.96 9.92
N ASN A 160 -3.21 5.68 11.07
CA ASN A 160 -4.10 4.52 11.33
C ASN A 160 -3.46 3.17 10.95
N GLU A 161 -2.14 3.06 11.06
CA GLU A 161 -1.44 1.82 10.77
C GLU A 161 -1.67 0.85 11.93
N ASN A 162 -2.11 -0.37 11.65
CA ASN A 162 -2.27 -1.39 12.69
C ASN A 162 -0.90 -1.96 13.08
N VAL A 163 -0.16 -1.18 13.87
CA VAL A 163 1.14 -1.54 14.43
C VAL A 163 1.07 -1.75 15.94
N ALA A 164 -0.14 -1.79 16.50
CA ALA A 164 -0.36 -1.96 17.94
C ALA A 164 0.27 -3.26 18.48
N HIS A 165 0.37 -4.32 17.66
CA HIS A 165 1.05 -5.57 18.02
C HIS A 165 2.57 -5.46 18.09
N LEU A 166 3.15 -4.38 17.58
CA LEU A 166 4.61 -4.14 17.54
C LEU A 166 5.08 -3.28 18.70
N LEU A 167 4.14 -2.70 19.44
CA LEU A 167 4.40 -1.93 20.64
C LEU A 167 4.62 -2.90 21.79
N ILE A 168 5.86 -2.95 22.26
CA ILE A 168 6.22 -3.73 23.45
C ILE A 168 6.16 -2.77 24.63
N ASP A 169 5.07 -2.83 25.39
CA ASP A 169 4.81 -1.90 26.51
C ASP A 169 5.91 -1.90 27.58
N THR A 170 6.71 -2.98 27.68
CA THR A 170 7.85 -3.02 28.61
C THR A 170 8.94 -3.95 28.08
N ILE A 171 10.15 -3.42 27.90
CA ILE A 171 11.34 -4.20 27.55
C ILE A 171 12.11 -4.45 28.85
N GLU A 172 12.17 -5.70 29.30
CA GLU A 172 13.00 -6.09 30.45
C GLU A 172 14.39 -6.54 30.00
N ALA A 173 15.41 -6.40 30.86
CA ALA A 173 16.74 -6.93 30.57
C ALA A 173 16.73 -8.46 30.66
N ASP A 174 17.36 -9.13 29.69
CA ASP A 174 17.49 -10.59 29.74
C ASP A 174 18.30 -11.02 30.99
N PRO A 175 17.98 -12.18 31.59
CA PRO A 175 18.76 -12.71 32.71
C PRO A 175 20.19 -13.07 32.26
N ILE A 176 21.18 -12.73 33.09
CA ILE A 176 22.59 -13.09 32.90
C ILE A 176 22.94 -14.19 33.89
N ASN A 177 23.37 -15.34 33.38
CA ASN A 177 23.86 -16.44 34.20
C ASN A 177 25.39 -16.35 34.32
N VAL A 178 25.88 -15.97 35.51
CA VAL A 178 27.32 -15.83 35.78
C VAL A 178 28.10 -17.15 35.71
N ASN A 179 27.39 -18.29 35.73
CA ASN A 179 27.99 -19.62 35.58
C ASN A 179 28.08 -20.09 34.12
N ASP A 180 27.48 -19.35 33.16
CA ASP A 180 27.49 -19.68 31.73
C ASP A 180 27.89 -18.45 30.89
N PRO A 181 29.18 -18.09 30.84
CA PRO A 181 29.67 -16.98 30.03
C PRO A 181 29.43 -17.19 28.52
N ASP A 182 29.35 -18.44 28.07
CA ASP A 182 29.10 -18.75 26.66
C ASP A 182 27.65 -18.43 26.27
N GLN A 183 26.68 -18.61 27.18
CA GLN A 183 25.31 -18.12 27.00
C GLN A 183 25.26 -16.60 26.85
N VAL A 184 25.98 -15.87 27.69
CA VAL A 184 26.05 -14.39 27.60
C VAL A 184 26.61 -13.98 26.25
N LYS A 185 27.70 -14.60 25.80
CA LYS A 185 28.30 -14.34 24.49
C LYS A 185 27.32 -14.60 23.34
N ARG A 186 26.61 -15.74 23.37
CA ARG A 186 25.58 -16.06 22.34
C ARG A 186 24.45 -15.02 22.30
N GLN A 187 23.99 -14.54 23.45
CA GLN A 187 22.95 -13.51 23.53
C GLN A 187 23.45 -12.18 22.94
N PHE A 188 24.64 -11.72 23.32
CA PHE A 188 25.25 -10.49 22.78
C PHE A 188 25.42 -10.57 21.25
N THR A 189 25.99 -11.66 20.75
CA THR A 189 26.14 -11.88 19.30
C THR A 189 24.78 -11.87 18.59
N SER A 190 23.77 -12.53 19.15
CA SER A 190 22.42 -12.53 18.57
C SER A 190 21.81 -11.13 18.44
N TYR A 191 21.98 -10.27 19.45
CA TYR A 191 21.50 -8.90 19.38
C TYR A 191 22.31 -8.04 18.41
N SER A 192 23.64 -8.18 18.40
CA SER A 192 24.50 -7.51 17.41
C SER A 192 24.14 -7.90 15.98
N ASP A 193 23.92 -9.19 15.72
CA ASP A 193 23.50 -9.68 14.40
C ASP A 193 22.15 -9.10 13.98
N LYS A 194 21.19 -8.98 14.91
CA LYS A 194 19.89 -8.34 14.64
C LYS A 194 20.04 -6.86 14.28
N VAL A 195 20.88 -6.11 15.01
CA VAL A 195 21.16 -4.70 14.72
C VAL A 195 21.85 -4.55 13.36
N THR A 196 22.87 -5.36 13.06
CA THR A 196 23.58 -5.31 11.77
C THR A 196 22.68 -5.73 10.60
N LYS A 197 21.86 -6.77 10.78
CA LYS A 197 20.88 -7.21 9.77
C LYS A 197 19.87 -6.09 9.50
N PHE A 198 19.39 -5.43 10.54
CA PHE A 198 18.49 -4.29 10.37
C PHE A 198 19.10 -3.18 9.52
N SER A 199 20.33 -2.74 9.81
CA SER A 199 20.97 -1.66 9.05
C SER A 199 21.06 -1.97 7.55
N ARG A 200 21.17 -3.25 7.19
CA ARG A 200 21.16 -3.72 5.80
C ARG A 200 19.77 -3.68 5.19
N ASP A 201 18.79 -4.26 5.88
CA ASP A 201 17.42 -4.42 5.38
C ASP A 201 16.64 -3.09 5.38
N MET A 202 17.06 -2.11 6.17
CA MET A 202 16.35 -0.85 6.35
C MET A 202 16.28 0.00 5.07
N ASN A 203 17.35 0.02 4.27
CA ASN A 203 17.39 0.79 3.03
C ASN A 203 16.37 0.30 2.00
N GLU A 204 16.20 -1.03 1.88
CA GLU A 204 15.22 -1.63 0.96
C GLU A 204 13.79 -1.33 1.42
N ASN A 205 13.51 -1.47 2.71
CA ASN A 205 12.18 -1.18 3.25
C ASN A 205 11.84 0.32 3.15
N LEU A 206 12.81 1.21 3.39
CA LEU A 206 12.65 2.65 3.21
C LEU A 206 12.36 3.00 1.74
N SER A 207 13.11 2.42 0.81
CA SER A 207 12.88 2.60 -0.63
C SER A 207 11.45 2.19 -1.02
N MET A 208 10.99 1.02 -0.58
CA MET A 208 9.63 0.56 -0.84
C MET A 208 8.55 1.46 -0.21
N CYS A 209 8.76 1.89 1.04
CA CYS A 209 7.88 2.82 1.76
C CYS A 209 7.76 4.18 1.05
N VAL A 210 8.81 4.63 0.36
CA VAL A 210 8.81 5.89 -0.42
C VAL A 210 8.24 5.70 -1.83
N GLU A 211 8.52 4.57 -2.48
CA GLU A 211 8.14 4.34 -3.89
C GLU A 211 6.69 3.90 -4.07
N ALA A 212 6.19 3.01 -3.22
CA ALA A 212 4.84 2.46 -3.36
C ALA A 212 3.74 3.56 -3.29
N PRO A 213 3.79 4.54 -2.36
CA PRO A 213 2.83 5.64 -2.34
C PRO A 213 2.90 6.52 -3.60
N LYS A 214 4.10 6.74 -4.16
CA LYS A 214 4.26 7.54 -5.40
C LYS A 214 3.62 6.84 -6.60
N LYS A 215 3.80 5.52 -6.71
CA LYS A 215 3.14 4.70 -7.76
C LYS A 215 1.62 4.77 -7.62
N CYS A 216 1.10 4.54 -6.41
CA CYS A 216 -0.32 4.65 -6.10
C CYS A 216 -0.89 6.03 -6.49
N GLN A 217 -0.19 7.12 -6.12
CA GLN A 217 -0.63 8.47 -6.45
C GLN A 217 -0.63 8.74 -7.96
N SER A 218 0.33 8.19 -8.70
CA SER A 218 0.39 8.29 -10.17
C SER A 218 -0.85 7.66 -10.82
N VAL A 219 -1.20 6.44 -10.40
CA VAL A 219 -2.40 5.73 -10.88
C VAL A 219 -3.67 6.52 -10.54
N LYS A 220 -3.81 7.00 -9.29
CA LYS A 220 -4.96 7.83 -8.87
C LYS A 220 -5.12 9.10 -9.70
N LYS A 221 -4.01 9.78 -10.03
CA LYS A 221 -4.04 10.97 -10.88
C LYS A 221 -4.53 10.64 -12.29
N LEU A 222 -4.09 9.51 -12.83
CA LEU A 222 -4.48 9.05 -14.17
C LEU A 222 -5.97 8.66 -14.22
N VAL A 223 -6.47 7.93 -13.21
CA VAL A 223 -7.92 7.63 -13.09
C VAL A 223 -8.74 8.91 -13.11
N ARG A 224 -8.41 9.87 -12.23
CA ARG A 224 -9.12 11.17 -12.18
C ARG A 224 -9.05 11.93 -13.49
N PHE A 225 -7.90 11.87 -14.18
CA PHE A 225 -7.73 12.50 -15.48
C PHE A 225 -8.67 11.87 -16.52
N LEU A 226 -8.69 10.55 -16.64
CA LEU A 226 -9.53 9.84 -17.60
C LEU A 226 -11.03 10.02 -17.29
N GLU A 227 -11.44 9.98 -16.02
CA GLU A 227 -12.83 10.25 -15.61
C GLU A 227 -13.29 11.67 -16.02
N LYS A 228 -12.43 12.67 -15.81
CA LYS A 228 -12.71 14.06 -16.24
C LYS A 228 -12.73 14.21 -17.75
N SER A 229 -11.83 13.54 -18.46
CA SER A 229 -11.74 13.56 -19.92
C SER A 229 -12.97 12.90 -20.56
N CYS A 230 -13.45 11.78 -20.01
CA CYS A 230 -14.71 11.16 -20.44
C CYS A 230 -15.92 12.08 -20.25
N SER A 231 -15.90 12.92 -19.22
CA SER A 231 -16.99 13.85 -18.89
C SER A 231 -16.95 15.13 -19.73
N SER A 232 -15.78 15.51 -20.28
CA SER A 232 -15.56 16.79 -20.99
C SER A 232 -15.35 16.66 -22.50
N TYR A 233 -14.91 15.50 -22.99
CA TYR A 233 -14.61 15.24 -24.40
C TYR A 233 -15.55 14.20 -25.00
N PHE A 234 -16.82 14.57 -25.18
CA PHE A 234 -17.65 14.04 -26.25
C PHE A 234 -18.46 15.19 -26.85
N ILE A 235 -17.93 15.70 -27.97
CA ILE A 235 -18.46 16.73 -28.90
C ILE A 235 -19.84 16.26 -29.47
N PRO A 236 -20.74 17.17 -29.88
CA PRO A 236 -22.18 16.94 -30.11
C PRO A 236 -22.53 15.79 -31.05
N ALA A 237 -23.79 15.36 -30.92
CA ALA A 237 -24.40 14.10 -31.39
C ALA A 237 -24.27 13.71 -32.88
N ASP A 238 -23.48 14.38 -33.71
CA ASP A 238 -23.68 14.32 -35.16
C ASP A 238 -22.70 13.43 -35.96
N ASP A 239 -21.64 12.84 -35.39
CA ASP A 239 -20.68 12.05 -36.19
C ASP A 239 -20.29 10.67 -35.65
N ILE A 240 -20.99 10.14 -34.64
CA ILE A 240 -20.78 8.74 -34.22
C ILE A 240 -21.71 7.84 -35.03
N LYS A 241 -21.14 7.07 -35.97
CA LYS A 241 -21.84 5.92 -36.55
C LYS A 241 -22.07 4.89 -35.45
N VAL A 242 -23.32 4.79 -35.01
CA VAL A 242 -23.81 3.69 -34.18
C VAL A 242 -23.85 2.44 -35.05
N ASP A 243 -22.95 1.48 -34.78
CA ASP A 243 -23.07 0.15 -35.36
C ASP A 243 -24.27 -0.55 -34.71
N LYS A 244 -25.30 -0.85 -35.51
CA LYS A 244 -26.57 -1.43 -35.06
C LYS A 244 -26.45 -2.87 -34.52
N ALA A 245 -25.26 -3.46 -34.52
CA ALA A 245 -25.05 -4.85 -34.08
C ALA A 245 -25.01 -5.03 -32.55
N SER A 246 -24.89 -3.95 -31.77
CA SER A 246 -24.77 -4.04 -30.29
C SER A 246 -26.02 -3.55 -29.55
N GLN A 247 -27.14 -3.33 -30.25
CA GLN A 247 -28.37 -2.74 -29.70
C GLN A 247 -29.41 -3.77 -29.21
N GLU A 248 -29.06 -5.06 -29.15
CA GLU A 248 -29.99 -6.12 -28.74
C GLU A 248 -30.01 -6.46 -27.25
N VAL A 249 -29.28 -5.72 -26.40
CA VAL A 249 -29.44 -5.86 -24.94
C VAL A 249 -29.77 -4.50 -24.35
N HIS A 250 -31.04 -4.37 -23.94
CA HIS A 250 -31.72 -3.21 -23.35
C HIS A 250 -32.47 -2.28 -24.31
N CYS A 251 -33.75 -2.62 -24.54
CA CYS A 251 -34.86 -1.67 -24.38
C CYS A 251 -36.20 -2.42 -24.33
N SER A 252 -36.76 -2.57 -23.13
CA SER A 252 -38.19 -2.85 -22.97
C SER A 252 -38.66 -2.23 -21.65
N ILE A 253 -38.74 -0.91 -21.61
CA ILE A 253 -39.85 -0.22 -20.93
C ILE A 253 -40.15 1.03 -21.77
N GLN A 254 -41.10 0.89 -22.70
CA GLN A 254 -41.88 2.01 -23.21
C GLN A 254 -43.35 1.63 -23.09
N SER A 255 -44.09 2.46 -22.37
CA SER A 255 -45.44 2.84 -22.75
C SER A 255 -45.73 4.19 -22.12
N GLU A 256 -45.56 5.21 -22.96
CA GLU A 256 -46.25 6.50 -22.87
C GLU A 256 -47.77 6.25 -22.94
N ASP A 257 -48.60 7.03 -22.25
CA ASP A 257 -49.34 8.11 -22.92
C ASP A 257 -50.16 8.95 -21.91
N GLY A 258 -50.31 10.24 -22.21
CA GLY A 258 -50.97 11.23 -21.36
C GLY A 258 -52.49 11.32 -21.56
N GLY A 259 -53.18 11.86 -20.54
CA GLY A 259 -54.59 12.25 -20.61
C GLY A 259 -54.98 13.26 -19.53
N ARG A 260 -55.49 14.42 -19.97
CA ARG A 260 -55.89 15.60 -19.18
C ARG A 260 -57.11 15.38 -18.27
N ALA A 261 -57.07 16.06 -17.10
CA ALA A 261 -58.13 16.77 -16.34
C ALA A 261 -59.48 16.06 -16.05
N ASP A 262 -59.89 16.00 -14.77
CA ASP A 262 -60.84 16.96 -14.15
C ASP A 262 -61.10 16.61 -12.65
N LYS A 263 -61.62 17.61 -11.94
CA LYS A 263 -61.99 17.74 -10.52
C LYS A 263 -63.00 16.68 -10.03
N GLY A 264 -63.01 16.45 -8.71
CA GLY A 264 -64.26 16.05 -8.02
C GLY A 264 -64.12 15.23 -6.75
N SER A 265 -64.22 15.91 -5.61
CA SER A 265 -64.83 15.50 -4.33
C SER A 265 -65.54 14.12 -4.29
N ARG A 266 -65.20 13.28 -3.30
CA ARG A 266 -66.06 12.93 -2.15
C ARG A 266 -65.45 11.84 -1.25
N ASP A 267 -65.74 12.01 0.03
CA ASP A 267 -65.53 11.09 1.15
C ASP A 267 -66.00 9.65 0.91
N VAL A 268 -65.42 8.69 1.63
CA VAL A 268 -66.03 7.70 2.56
C VAL A 268 -64.89 6.78 3.03
N HIS A 269 -64.34 6.94 4.24
CA HIS A 269 -64.73 6.35 5.54
C HIS A 269 -64.45 4.84 5.73
N CYS A 270 -63.69 4.54 6.82
CA CYS A 270 -63.65 3.32 7.68
C CYS A 270 -63.21 1.97 7.07
N SER A 271 -62.51 1.05 7.75
CA SER A 271 -62.12 0.80 9.16
C SER A 271 -60.85 -0.08 9.13
N MET A 272 -59.83 0.08 9.98
CA MET A 272 -59.69 -0.31 11.39
C MET A 272 -59.74 -1.84 11.69
N GLN A 273 -58.71 -2.30 12.43
CA GLN A 273 -58.54 -3.56 13.20
C GLN A 273 -58.12 -4.80 12.39
N SER A 274 -57.20 -5.68 12.81
CA SER A 274 -56.47 -5.95 14.07
C SER A 274 -55.25 -6.84 13.71
N LYS A 275 -54.04 -6.59 14.25
CA LYS A 275 -53.41 -7.27 15.40
C LYS A 275 -53.24 -8.81 15.36
N ASP A 276 -51.97 -9.17 15.51
CA ASP A 276 -51.38 -10.19 16.40
C ASP A 276 -51.35 -11.68 16.03
N GLY A 277 -50.16 -12.24 16.33
CA GLY A 277 -49.88 -13.63 16.66
C GLY A 277 -49.34 -14.43 15.48
N GLY A 278 -48.06 -14.83 15.40
CA GLY A 278 -47.18 -15.27 16.46
C GLY A 278 -47.04 -16.79 16.37
N ARG A 279 -45.90 -17.25 15.86
CA ARG A 279 -45.07 -18.35 16.39
C ARG A 279 -43.75 -18.38 15.63
#